data_AF-A0A7X8FER6-F1
#
_entry.id   AF-A0A7X8FER6-F1
#
_cell.length_a   1.000
_cell.length_b   1.000
_cell.length_c   1.000
_cell.angle_alpha   90.00
_cell.angle_beta   90.00
_cell.angle_gamma   90.00
#
_symmetry.space_group_name_H-M   'P 1'
#
loop_
_entity.id
_entity.type
_entity.pdbx_description
1 polymer ?
#
loop_
_entity_poly.entity_id
_entity_poly.type
_entity_poly.pdbx_seq_one_letter_code
_entity_poly.pdbx_strand_id
1 'polypeptide(L)' 'MIKINLKDLQTQLGLELARSIYSTTGQLLLAKGTILQISHINKLLTQGLNEVYLSTKT' A
#
# COMPACT_ATOMS: atom_id res chain seq x y z
N MET A 1 -6.53 -11.02 3.92
CA MET A 1 -5.99 -9.71 3.49
C MET A 1 -7.16 -8.86 3.00
N ILE A 2 -7.10 -7.54 3.14
CA ILE A 2 -8.17 -6.64 2.69
C ILE A 2 -7.72 -5.99 1.38
N LYS A 3 -8.51 -6.16 0.31
CA LYS A 3 -8.24 -5.53 -0.98
C LYS A 3 -8.63 -4.05 -0.92
N ILE A 4 -7.74 -3.16 -1.35
CA ILE A 4 -7.99 -1.72 -1.40
C ILE A 4 -7.56 -1.14 -2.74
N ASN A 5 -8.20 -0.05 -3.16
CA ASN A 5 -7.73 0.70 -4.31
C ASN A 5 -6.51 1.53 -3.91
N LEU A 6 -5.50 1.59 -4.78
CA LEU A 6 -4.29 2.36 -4.52
C LEU A 6 -4.60 3.87 -4.38
N LYS A 7 -5.65 4.37 -5.04
CA LYS A 7 -6.09 5.78 -4.91
C LYS A 7 -6.62 6.10 -3.52
N ASP A 8 -7.23 5.14 -2.83
CA ASP A 8 -7.74 5.35 -1.47
C ASP A 8 -6.60 5.62 -0.47
N LEU A 9 -5.39 5.09 -0.75
CA LEU A 9 -4.18 5.35 0.03
C LEU A 9 -3.69 6.79 -0.08
N GLN A 10 -4.11 7.57 -1.09
CA GLN A 10 -3.71 8.97 -1.21
C GLN A 10 -4.19 9.81 -0.02
N THR A 11 -5.29 9.41 0.62
CA THR A 11 -5.81 10.05 1.83
C THR A 11 -4.95 9.82 3.07
N GLN A 12 -4.03 8.84 3.01
CA GLN A 12 -3.15 8.45 4.12
C GLN A 12 -1.70 8.90 3.91
N LEU A 13 -1.44 9.77 2.94
CA LEU A 13 -0.12 10.33 2.70
C LEU A 13 0.40 11.07 3.94
N GLY A 14 1.67 10.84 4.27
CA GLY A 14 2.32 11.39 5.45
C GLY A 14 2.05 10.61 6.75
N LEU A 15 1.13 9.64 6.72
CA LEU A 15 0.84 8.79 7.88
C LEU A 15 1.71 7.53 7.87
N GLU A 16 2.01 7.02 9.06
CA GLU A 16 2.63 5.72 9.24
C GLU A 16 1.64 4.60 8.91
N LEU A 17 2.06 3.65 8.09
CA LEU A 17 1.24 2.50 7.73
C LEU A 17 1.00 1.60 8.95
N ALA A 18 -0.24 1.54 9.42
CA ALA A 18 -0.66 0.62 10.48
C ALA A 18 -0.57 -0.86 10.06
N ARG A 19 -0.50 -1.14 8.74
CA ARG A 19 -0.52 -2.48 8.15
C ARG A 19 0.42 -2.57 6.96
N SER A 20 1.01 -3.73 6.75
CA SER A 20 1.82 -3.99 5.56
C SER A 20 0.93 -4.07 4.31
N ILE A 21 1.44 -3.53 3.20
CA ILE A 21 0.81 -3.56 1.87
C ILE A 21 1.50 -4.63 1.04
N TYR A 22 0.70 -5.46 0.36
CA TYR A 22 1.12 -6.55 -0.50
C TYR A 22 0.51 -6.42 -1.88
N SER A 23 1.16 -7.00 -2.88
CA SER A 23 0.62 -7.14 -4.23
C SER A 23 -0.51 -8.18 -4.26
N THR A 24 -1.21 -8.26 -5.40
CA THR A 24 -2.18 -9.32 -5.65
C THR A 24 -1.58 -10.72 -5.73
N THR A 25 -0.26 -10.82 -5.93
CA THR A 25 0.51 -12.08 -5.93
C THR A 25 1.11 -12.42 -4.56
N GLY A 26 0.86 -11.60 -3.53
CA GLY A 26 1.35 -11.83 -2.16
C GLY A 26 2.77 -11.30 -1.91
N GLN A 27 3.37 -10.56 -2.83
CA GLN A 27 4.66 -9.90 -2.63
C GLN A 27 4.51 -8.73 -1.66
N LEU A 28 5.41 -8.60 -0.67
CA LEU A 28 5.45 -7.43 0.19
C LEU A 28 5.88 -6.20 -0.62
N LEU A 29 5.05 -5.16 -0.62
CA LEU A 29 5.29 -3.89 -1.31
C LEU A 29 5.77 -2.80 -0.35
N LEU A 30 5.07 -2.65 0.78
CA LEU A 30 5.41 -1.71 1.85
C LEU A 30 5.19 -2.38 3.20
N ALA A 31 6.13 -2.22 4.13
CA ALA A 31 6.02 -2.79 5.46
C ALA A 31 5.19 -1.89 6.38
N LYS A 32 4.51 -2.51 7.36
CA LYS A 32 3.97 -1.81 8.53
C LYS A 32 5.07 -0.92 9.14
N GLY A 33 4.72 0.29 9.55
CA GLY A 33 5.64 1.28 10.11
C GLY A 33 6.31 2.19 9.06
N THR A 34 6.08 1.93 7.77
CA THR A 34 6.57 2.83 6.71
C THR A 34 5.70 4.10 6.68
N ILE A 35 6.33 5.27 6.64
CA ILE A 35 5.60 6.52 6.35
C ILE A 35 5.19 6.52 4.87
N LEU A 36 3.89 6.60 4.61
CA LEU A 36 3.38 6.57 3.25
C LEU A 36 3.69 7.89 2.53
N GLN A 37 4.39 7.80 1.40
CA GLN A 37 4.78 8.95 0.59
C GLN A 37 4.20 8.83 -0.82
N ILE A 38 4.04 9.96 -1.51
CA ILE A 38 3.51 10.00 -2.87
C ILE A 38 4.40 9.22 -3.85
N SER A 39 5.72 9.17 -3.60
CA SER A 39 6.69 8.38 -4.36
C SER A 39 6.38 6.89 -4.32
N HIS A 40 5.90 6.36 -3.18
CA HIS A 40 5.47 4.97 -3.06
C HIS A 40 4.25 4.70 -3.94
N ILE A 41 3.24 5.56 -3.88
CA ILE A 41 2.01 5.42 -4.69
C ILE A 41 2.35 5.49 -6.17
N ASN A 42 3.13 6.49 -6.60
CA ASN A 42 3.54 6.64 -8.00
C ASN A 42 4.32 5.42 -8.49
N LYS A 43 5.26 4.89 -7.70
CA LYS A 43 6.00 3.68 -8.04
C LYS A 43 5.08 2.49 -8.27
N LEU A 44 4.08 2.30 -7.42
CA LEU A 44 3.10 1.21 -7.55
C LEU A 44 2.21 1.40 -8.80
N LEU A 45 1.77 2.63 -9.10
CA LEU A 45 1.05 2.95 -10.33
C LEU A 45 1.90 2.69 -11.58
N THR A 46 3.18 3.07 -11.58
CA THR A 46 4.11 2.82 -12.69
C THR A 46 4.37 1.32 -12.92
N GLN A 47 4.23 0.50 -11.87
CA GLN A 47 4.26 -0.96 -11.97
C GLN A 47 2.93 -1.56 -12.49
N GLY A 48 1.94 -0.72 -12.82
CA GLY A 48 0.62 -1.17 -13.28
C GLY A 48 -0.32 -1.63 -12.16
N LEU A 49 0.03 -1.38 -10.89
CA LEU A 49 -0.79 -1.77 -9.75
C LEU A 49 -1.86 -0.71 -9.47
N ASN A 50 -3.12 -1.07 -9.68
CA ASN A 50 -4.28 -0.24 -9.29
C ASN A 50 -4.88 -0.66 -7.95
N GLU A 51 -4.57 -1.87 -7.50
CA GLU A 51 -5.15 -2.49 -6.31
C GLU A 51 -4.05 -3.22 -5.52
N VAL A 52 -4.14 -3.15 -4.20
CA VAL A 52 -3.21 -3.80 -3.28
C VAL A 52 -3.94 -4.45 -2.12
N TYR A 53 -3.23 -5.27 -1.36
CA TYR A 53 -3.77 -6.00 -0.23
C TYR A 53 -3.14 -5.53 1.09
N LEU A 54 -3.96 -5.18 2.07
CA LEU A 54 -3.50 -4.92 3.44
C LEU A 54 -3.46 -6.21 4.27
N SER A 55 -2.46 -6.34 5.14
CA SER A 55 -2.43 -7.39 6.16
C SER A 55 -3.66 -7.33 7.07
N THR A 56 -4.14 -8.48 7.52
CA THR A 56 -5.27 -8.57 8.46
C THR A 56 -4.84 -8.41 9.92
N LYS A 57 -3.56 -8.61 10.22
CA LYS A 57 -2.98 -8.36 11.56
C LYS A 57 -2.45 -6.94 11.62
N THR A 58 -2.95 -6.17 12.58
CA THR A 58 -2.45 -4.85 13.03
C THR A 58 -1.29 -5.01 13.97
#